data_AF-A0A7Y3CJ64-F1
#
_entry.id   AF-A0A7Y3CJ64-F1
#
_cell.length_a   1.000
_cell.length_b   1.000
_cell.length_c   1.000
_cell.angle_alpha   90.00
_cell.angle_beta   90.00
_cell.angle_gamma   90.00
#
_symmetry.space_group_name_H-M   'P 1'
#
loop_
_entity.id
_entity.type
_entity.pdbx_description
1 polymer ?
#
loop_
_entity_poly.entity_id
_entity_poly.type
_entity_poly.pdbx_seq_one_letter_code
_entity_poly.pdbx_strand_id
1 'polypeptide(L)'
;MAQKIKFRKGRRKFLISGVIGSGALVFGIYLKTGGELSKQPVELWKNIPNQFHPNAWLGIDEQGGVKVRVNHSELGQGITTALPMILAEELDADWDKVDVDIAPAEAVYKNPAFSTQMTAASTSVRTSWDILRRAGATARKMLISAAAEIWNVSINQCRAERGIVIHNPTQRKLSYGKLTSRAAQLPIPENVTLKNPKDFRIIGRSFLRLDTRAKITGEAVFGTDVQIPGLLTATIVRPPAIGDTLKKFDVSQTKAMPGVETVLEIDSGVAVVADT
;
A
#
# COMPACT_ATOMS: atom_id res chain seq x y z
N MET A 1 64.32 27.89 -10.80
CA MET A 1 64.07 27.25 -9.47
C MET A 1 62.59 26.90 -9.37
N ALA A 2 62.26 25.61 -9.27
CA ALA A 2 60.89 25.12 -9.27
C ALA A 2 60.25 25.23 -7.88
N GLN A 3 59.14 25.97 -7.76
CA GLN A 3 58.32 25.99 -6.55
C GLN A 3 57.19 24.95 -6.68
N LYS A 4 57.31 23.86 -5.90
CA LYS A 4 56.28 22.82 -5.77
C LYS A 4 55.04 23.38 -5.06
N ILE A 5 53.88 23.30 -5.72
CA ILE A 5 52.58 23.49 -5.09
C ILE A 5 52.32 22.31 -4.14
N LYS A 6 52.35 22.55 -2.82
CA LYS A 6 51.91 21.57 -1.81
C LYS A 6 50.40 21.65 -1.65
N PHE A 7 49.67 20.67 -2.20
CA PHE A 7 48.26 20.48 -1.86
C PHE A 7 48.13 20.02 -0.39
N ARG A 8 47.39 20.82 0.38
CA ARG A 8 47.16 20.70 1.83
C ARG A 8 46.30 19.47 2.14
N LYS A 9 46.64 18.80 3.24
CA LYS A 9 46.07 17.55 3.81
C LYS A 9 44.57 17.35 3.52
N GLY A 10 44.24 16.16 3.00
CA GLY A 10 42.96 15.82 2.39
C GLY A 10 41.72 15.86 3.30
N ARG A 11 40.62 16.32 2.69
CA ARG A 11 39.22 16.34 3.17
C ARG A 11 38.76 15.06 3.87
N ARG A 12 39.35 13.91 3.50
CA ARG A 12 39.05 12.59 4.06
C ARG A 12 39.42 12.45 5.55
N LYS A 13 40.49 13.12 6.02
CA LYS A 13 40.83 13.11 7.46
C LYS A 13 39.91 14.02 8.28
N PHE A 14 39.40 15.11 7.71
CA PHE A 14 38.43 15.97 8.40
C PHE A 14 37.10 15.25 8.67
N LEU A 15 36.59 14.50 7.69
CA LEU A 15 35.37 13.69 7.85
C LEU A 15 35.55 12.54 8.86
N ILE A 16 36.73 11.92 8.91
CA ILE A 16 37.03 10.84 9.87
C ILE A 16 37.24 11.40 11.29
N SER A 17 37.83 12.59 11.44
CA SER A 17 38.05 13.22 12.74
C SER A 17 36.79 13.86 13.35
N GLY A 18 35.76 14.16 12.55
CA GLY A 18 34.49 14.72 13.05
C GLY A 18 33.62 13.74 13.85
N VAL A 19 33.81 12.43 13.64
CA VAL A 19 33.00 11.36 14.27
C VAL A 19 33.42 11.09 15.73
N ILE A 20 34.63 11.51 16.14
CA ILE A 20 35.14 11.25 17.50
C ILE A 20 34.81 12.39 18.48
N GLY A 21 34.35 13.56 18.01
CA GLY A 21 34.20 14.77 18.85
C GLY A 21 32.83 15.46 18.85
N SER A 22 31.84 14.95 18.12
CA SER A 22 30.48 15.51 18.17
C SER A 22 29.51 14.39 18.52
N GLY A 23 28.98 14.44 19.75
CA GLY A 23 27.93 13.53 20.19
C GLY A 23 26.80 13.57 19.17
N ALA A 24 26.60 12.45 18.46
CA ALA A 24 25.44 12.30 17.62
C ALA A 24 24.22 12.34 18.53
N LEU A 25 23.50 13.47 18.49
CA LEU A 25 22.19 13.60 19.10
C LEU A 25 21.24 12.70 18.30
N VAL A 26 21.08 11.45 18.76
CA VAL A 26 20.12 10.52 18.20
C VAL A 26 18.75 10.83 18.82
N PHE A 27 17.88 11.47 18.05
CA PHE A 27 16.46 11.54 18.39
C PHE A 27 15.83 10.17 18.16
N GLY A 28 15.73 9.37 19.22
CA GLY A 28 14.89 8.18 19.23
C GLY A 28 13.44 8.61 19.52
N ILE A 29 12.58 8.59 18.51
CA ILE A 29 11.13 8.71 18.73
C ILE A 29 10.64 7.34 19.18
N TYR A 30 10.39 7.19 20.47
CA TYR A 30 9.74 6.00 21.02
C TYR A 30 8.22 6.14 20.83
N LEU A 31 7.70 5.61 19.73
CA LEU A 31 6.25 5.44 19.57
C LEU A 31 5.87 4.16 20.29
N LYS A 32 5.01 4.28 21.31
CA LYS A 32 4.45 3.17 22.07
C LYS A 32 3.60 2.32 21.12
N THR A 33 4.19 1.27 20.54
CA THR A 33 3.50 0.33 19.66
C THR A 33 2.70 -0.65 20.52
N GLY A 34 1.44 -0.32 20.78
CA GLY A 34 0.47 -1.19 21.43
C GLY A 34 -0.66 -1.54 20.47
N GLY A 35 -0.82 -2.83 20.18
CA GLY A 35 -1.97 -3.33 19.45
C GLY A 35 -1.96 -4.84 19.43
N GLU A 36 -2.80 -5.46 20.26
CA GLU A 36 -3.07 -6.89 20.16
C GLU A 36 -3.66 -7.21 18.79
N LEU A 37 -3.22 -8.34 18.23
CA LEU A 37 -3.79 -8.91 17.02
C LEU A 37 -5.22 -9.33 17.33
N SER A 38 -6.20 -8.72 16.65
CA SER A 38 -7.57 -9.22 16.65
C SER A 38 -7.55 -10.69 16.19
N LYS A 39 -8.09 -11.58 17.02
CA LYS A 39 -8.28 -13.01 16.74
C LYS A 39 -9.63 -13.29 16.05
N GLN A 40 -10.41 -12.24 15.75
CA GLN A 40 -11.70 -12.38 15.07
C GLN A 40 -11.49 -12.37 13.55
N PRO A 41 -12.06 -13.33 12.79
CA PRO A 41 -12.09 -13.26 11.35
C PRO A 41 -13.01 -12.10 10.96
N VAL A 42 -12.42 -10.93 10.74
CA VAL A 42 -13.01 -9.99 9.80
C VAL A 42 -13.13 -10.79 8.52
N GLU A 43 -14.34 -10.98 7.98
CA GLU A 43 -14.49 -11.52 6.65
C GLU A 43 -13.94 -10.45 5.69
N LEU A 44 -12.63 -10.49 5.50
CA LEU A 44 -11.88 -9.40 4.90
C LEU A 44 -12.41 -9.08 3.51
N TRP A 45 -12.98 -10.05 2.79
CA TRP A 45 -13.42 -9.92 1.41
C TRP A 45 -14.95 -10.01 1.20
N LYS A 46 -15.80 -9.76 2.22
CA LYS A 46 -17.29 -9.87 2.15
C LYS A 46 -17.93 -9.33 0.87
N ASN A 47 -17.46 -8.19 0.39
CA ASN A 47 -18.08 -7.46 -0.71
C ASN A 47 -17.60 -7.94 -2.10
N ILE A 48 -16.81 -9.01 -2.15
CA ILE A 48 -16.22 -9.52 -3.38
C ILE A 48 -16.53 -11.02 -3.50
N PRO A 49 -17.76 -11.38 -3.92
CA PRO A 49 -18.20 -12.78 -3.99
C PRO A 49 -17.45 -13.58 -5.07
N ASN A 50 -17.41 -14.91 -4.91
CA ASN A 50 -16.83 -15.86 -5.87
C ASN A 50 -15.34 -15.66 -6.17
N GLN A 51 -14.56 -15.36 -5.13
CA GLN A 51 -13.13 -15.18 -5.24
C GLN A 51 -12.35 -16.10 -4.29
N PHE A 52 -11.19 -16.54 -4.75
CA PHE A 52 -10.19 -17.25 -3.95
C PHE A 52 -9.36 -16.24 -3.14
N HIS A 53 -9.43 -16.34 -1.81
CA HIS A 53 -8.74 -15.48 -0.86
C HIS A 53 -7.83 -16.28 0.08
N PRO A 54 -6.60 -16.63 -0.36
CA PRO A 54 -5.68 -17.42 0.46
C PRO A 54 -5.10 -16.64 1.65
N ASN A 55 -5.26 -15.32 1.68
CA ASN A 55 -4.82 -14.45 2.76
C ASN A 55 -5.48 -13.06 2.66
N ALA A 56 -5.11 -12.15 3.56
CA ALA A 56 -5.63 -10.80 3.65
C ALA A 56 -5.27 -9.88 2.45
N TRP A 57 -4.30 -10.23 1.62
CA TRP A 57 -3.69 -9.29 0.65
C TRP A 57 -4.14 -9.48 -0.79
N LEU A 58 -4.75 -10.62 -1.12
CA LEU A 58 -5.18 -10.90 -2.49
C LEU A 58 -6.52 -11.62 -2.61
N GLY A 59 -7.22 -11.32 -3.70
CA GLY A 59 -8.37 -12.05 -4.20
C GLY A 59 -8.16 -12.41 -5.67
N ILE A 60 -8.61 -13.59 -6.07
CA ILE A 60 -8.62 -14.02 -7.48
C ILE A 60 -10.03 -14.47 -7.85
N ASP A 61 -10.62 -13.87 -8.89
CA ASP A 61 -11.93 -14.27 -9.39
C ASP A 61 -11.85 -15.48 -10.35
N GLU A 62 -13.02 -16.04 -10.68
CA GLU A 62 -13.14 -17.19 -11.59
C GLU A 62 -12.70 -16.89 -13.04
N GLN A 63 -12.53 -15.62 -13.42
CA GLN A 63 -11.97 -15.18 -14.71
C GLN A 63 -10.45 -14.98 -14.64
N GLY A 64 -9.85 -15.11 -13.45
CA GLY A 64 -8.44 -14.92 -13.17
C GLY A 64 -8.03 -13.46 -12.98
N GLY A 65 -8.97 -12.55 -12.75
CA GLY A 65 -8.70 -11.20 -12.29
C GLY A 65 -8.10 -11.24 -10.88
N VAL A 66 -7.05 -10.45 -10.65
CA VAL A 66 -6.29 -10.41 -9.39
C VAL A 66 -6.49 -9.06 -8.74
N LYS A 67 -7.11 -9.04 -7.55
CA LYS A 67 -7.27 -7.83 -6.76
C LYS A 67 -6.28 -7.83 -5.60
N VAL A 68 -5.42 -6.82 -5.52
CA VAL A 68 -4.39 -6.70 -4.47
C VAL A 68 -4.72 -5.58 -3.51
N ARG A 69 -4.69 -5.89 -2.22
CA ARG A 69 -4.92 -4.91 -1.17
C ARG A 69 -3.71 -4.08 -0.83
N VAL A 70 -3.96 -2.79 -0.68
CA VAL A 70 -2.96 -1.78 -0.33
C VAL A 70 -3.37 -1.12 0.98
N ASN A 71 -2.52 -1.28 2.00
CA ASN A 71 -2.74 -0.74 3.34
C ASN A 71 -2.10 0.64 3.58
N HIS A 72 -1.73 1.33 2.51
CA HIS A 72 -1.07 2.64 2.54
C HIS A 72 -1.91 3.65 1.77
N SER A 73 -1.94 4.89 2.24
CA SER A 73 -2.53 6.00 1.52
C SER A 73 -1.66 6.38 0.32
N GLU A 74 -2.29 6.51 -0.85
CA GLU A 74 -1.62 7.00 -2.05
C GLU A 74 -1.59 8.52 -2.02
N LEU A 75 -0.40 9.09 -1.90
CA LEU A 75 -0.14 10.53 -1.77
C LEU A 75 0.71 11.06 -2.96
N GLY A 76 0.83 10.28 -4.04
CA GLY A 76 1.60 10.59 -5.24
C GLY A 76 2.80 9.66 -5.47
N GLN A 77 3.25 8.96 -4.43
CA GLN A 77 4.45 8.12 -4.46
C GLN A 77 4.31 6.81 -5.28
N GLY A 78 3.09 6.38 -5.61
CA GLY A 78 2.85 5.19 -6.43
C GLY A 78 2.79 3.86 -5.69
N ILE A 79 2.37 3.86 -4.42
CA ILE A 79 2.20 2.64 -3.63
C ILE A 79 1.03 1.78 -4.12
N THR A 80 0.01 2.37 -4.77
CA THR A 80 -1.10 1.65 -5.42
C THR A 80 -0.64 0.85 -6.63
N THR A 81 0.58 1.06 -7.11
CA THR A 81 1.20 0.26 -8.18
C THR A 81 2.34 -0.58 -7.64
N ALA A 82 3.26 0.03 -6.89
CA ALA A 82 4.46 -0.64 -6.39
C ALA A 82 4.15 -1.83 -5.47
N LEU A 83 3.14 -1.72 -4.60
CA LEU A 83 2.78 -2.82 -3.70
C LEU A 83 2.10 -3.98 -4.45
N PRO A 84 1.12 -3.75 -5.34
CA PRO A 84 0.62 -4.81 -6.22
C PRO A 84 1.69 -5.48 -7.07
N MET A 85 2.68 -4.75 -7.59
CA MET A 85 3.80 -5.36 -8.33
C MET A 85 4.57 -6.39 -7.51
N ILE A 86 4.79 -6.14 -6.21
CA ILE A 86 5.51 -7.07 -5.32
C ILE A 86 4.74 -8.39 -5.18
N LEU A 87 3.43 -8.30 -4.93
CA LEU A 87 2.58 -9.48 -4.78
C LEU A 87 2.43 -10.21 -6.12
N ALA A 88 2.14 -9.49 -7.20
CA ALA A 88 1.93 -10.03 -8.53
C ALA A 88 3.17 -10.79 -9.05
N GLU A 89 4.38 -10.29 -8.74
CA GLU A 89 5.64 -10.95 -9.07
C GLU A 89 5.73 -12.34 -8.45
N GLU A 90 5.43 -12.45 -7.16
CA GLU A 90 5.44 -13.73 -6.45
C GLU A 90 4.20 -14.58 -6.76
N LEU A 91 3.12 -13.98 -7.25
CA LEU A 91 1.97 -14.74 -7.70
C LEU A 91 2.21 -15.33 -9.11
N ASP A 92 3.23 -14.88 -9.84
CA ASP A 92 3.37 -15.08 -11.29
C ASP A 92 2.08 -14.67 -12.02
N ALA A 93 1.46 -13.57 -11.60
CA ALA A 93 0.23 -13.06 -12.18
C ALA A 93 0.45 -12.48 -13.58
N ASP A 94 -0.63 -12.39 -14.36
CA ASP A 94 -0.64 -11.56 -15.55
C ASP A 94 -0.91 -10.11 -15.13
N TRP A 95 0.05 -9.20 -15.36
CA TRP A 95 -0.04 -7.82 -14.85
C TRP A 95 -1.28 -7.09 -15.37
N ASP A 96 -1.70 -7.38 -16.60
CA ASP A 96 -2.89 -6.78 -17.23
C ASP A 96 -4.21 -7.18 -16.55
N LYS A 97 -4.18 -8.19 -15.67
CA LYS A 97 -5.31 -8.63 -14.86
C LYS A 97 -5.21 -8.20 -13.40
N VAL A 98 -4.19 -7.43 -13.02
CA VAL A 98 -4.00 -6.95 -11.66
C VAL A 98 -4.71 -5.62 -11.47
N ASP A 99 -5.52 -5.54 -10.44
CA ASP A 99 -6.20 -4.34 -9.97
C ASP A 99 -5.93 -4.11 -8.48
N VAL A 100 -6.14 -2.88 -8.02
CA VAL A 100 -5.88 -2.44 -6.65
C VAL A 100 -7.17 -2.27 -5.85
N ASP A 101 -7.12 -2.67 -4.59
CA ASP A 101 -8.16 -2.42 -3.59
C ASP A 101 -7.53 -1.72 -2.39
N ILE A 102 -8.17 -0.66 -1.90
CA ILE A 102 -7.69 0.00 -0.68
C ILE A 102 -8.17 -0.82 0.51
N ALA A 103 -7.22 -1.26 1.34
CA ALA A 103 -7.53 -2.13 2.46
C ALA A 103 -8.40 -1.40 3.50
N PRO A 104 -9.45 -2.05 4.05
CA PRO A 104 -10.24 -1.46 5.13
C PRO A 104 -9.38 -1.24 6.38
N ALA A 105 -9.88 -0.45 7.33
CA ALA A 105 -9.20 -0.20 8.59
C ALA A 105 -9.25 -1.45 9.49
N GLU A 106 -8.22 -2.29 9.43
CA GLU A 106 -8.15 -3.54 10.21
C GLU A 106 -6.76 -3.82 10.78
N ALA A 107 -6.73 -4.60 11.86
CA ALA A 107 -5.48 -4.91 12.57
C ALA A 107 -4.42 -5.59 11.67
N VAL A 108 -4.85 -6.45 10.75
CA VAL A 108 -3.97 -7.15 9.79
C VAL A 108 -3.26 -6.21 8.82
N TYR A 109 -3.82 -5.02 8.58
CA TYR A 109 -3.30 -4.01 7.66
C TYR A 109 -2.48 -2.92 8.37
N LYS A 110 -2.25 -3.05 9.68
CA LYS A 110 -1.37 -2.14 10.41
C LYS A 110 0.03 -2.18 9.83
N ASN A 111 0.63 -1.00 9.67
CA ASN A 111 2.03 -0.86 9.32
C ASN A 111 2.88 -1.36 10.52
N PRO A 112 3.72 -2.39 10.33
CA PRO A 112 4.54 -2.94 11.41
C PRO A 112 5.45 -1.90 12.10
N ALA A 113 5.84 -0.84 11.40
CA ALA A 113 6.68 0.21 11.98
C ALA A 113 5.94 1.12 12.98
N PHE A 114 4.60 1.19 12.92
CA PHE A 114 3.79 2.11 13.72
C PHE A 114 2.67 1.43 14.51
N SER A 115 2.39 0.15 14.25
CA SER A 115 1.22 -0.58 14.80
C SER A 115 -0.13 0.11 14.52
N THR A 116 -0.18 0.92 13.47
CA THR A 116 -1.38 1.58 12.95
C THR A 116 -1.34 1.57 11.42
N GLN A 117 -2.49 1.67 10.76
CA GLN A 117 -2.58 1.74 9.30
C GLN A 117 -2.26 3.17 8.85
N MET A 118 -1.01 3.39 8.45
CA MET A 118 -0.47 4.73 8.16
C MET A 118 0.63 4.66 7.11
N THR A 119 0.70 5.72 6.30
CA THR A 119 1.79 6.00 5.37
C THR A 119 2.67 7.14 5.90
N ALA A 120 3.89 6.80 6.30
CA ALA A 120 4.90 7.75 6.76
C ALA A 120 6.32 7.13 6.74
N ALA A 121 7.34 7.97 6.93
CA ALA A 121 8.75 7.58 7.15
C ALA A 121 9.34 6.58 6.13
N SER A 122 8.92 6.67 4.87
CA SER A 122 9.38 5.78 3.78
C SER A 122 9.26 4.29 4.15
N THR A 123 8.20 3.92 4.87
CA THR A 123 7.99 2.55 5.35
C THR A 123 7.21 1.68 4.37
N SER A 124 6.40 2.26 3.47
CA SER A 124 5.42 1.51 2.68
C SER A 124 5.97 0.28 1.97
N VAL A 125 6.99 0.43 1.12
CA VAL A 125 7.63 -0.72 0.46
C VAL A 125 8.43 -1.55 1.46
N ARG A 126 9.23 -0.91 2.32
CA ARG A 126 10.14 -1.62 3.25
C ARG A 126 9.42 -2.60 4.16
N THR A 127 8.30 -2.21 4.75
CA THR A 127 7.55 -3.03 5.70
C THR A 127 6.62 -4.02 4.99
N SER A 128 6.18 -3.71 3.78
CA SER A 128 5.27 -4.58 3.03
C SER A 128 5.99 -5.58 2.13
N TRP A 129 7.29 -5.42 1.86
CA TRP A 129 8.07 -6.25 0.94
C TRP A 129 7.91 -7.75 1.23
N ASP A 130 8.33 -8.22 2.40
CA ASP A 130 8.28 -9.65 2.70
C ASP A 130 6.84 -10.16 2.91
N ILE A 131 5.95 -9.33 3.43
CA ILE A 131 4.53 -9.67 3.66
C ILE A 131 3.87 -9.98 2.31
N LEU A 132 3.97 -9.06 1.35
CA LEU A 132 3.33 -9.20 0.04
C LEU A 132 3.99 -10.29 -0.80
N ARG A 133 5.32 -10.43 -0.70
CA ARG A 133 6.02 -11.53 -1.38
C ARG A 133 5.56 -12.90 -0.89
N ARG A 134 5.46 -13.09 0.42
CA ARG A 134 4.96 -14.34 1.00
C ARG A 134 3.49 -14.57 0.66
N ALA A 135 2.67 -13.51 0.67
CA ALA A 135 1.26 -13.61 0.27
C ALA A 135 1.10 -14.11 -1.17
N GLY A 136 1.84 -13.53 -2.12
CA GLY A 136 1.84 -13.97 -3.52
C GLY A 136 2.36 -15.39 -3.71
N ALA A 137 3.49 -15.73 -3.08
CA ALA A 137 4.09 -17.06 -3.18
C ALA A 137 3.20 -18.17 -2.57
N THR A 138 2.48 -17.86 -1.49
CA THR A 138 1.50 -18.74 -0.86
C THR A 138 0.36 -19.07 -1.81
N ALA A 139 -0.25 -18.04 -2.41
CA ALA A 139 -1.31 -18.21 -3.40
C ALA A 139 -0.83 -19.01 -4.62
N ARG A 140 0.35 -18.67 -5.17
CA ARG A 140 0.96 -19.40 -6.29
C ARG A 140 1.11 -20.89 -5.96
N LYS A 141 1.64 -21.22 -4.78
CA LYS A 141 1.81 -22.63 -4.36
C LYS A 141 0.46 -23.35 -4.25
N MET A 142 -0.56 -22.73 -3.67
CA MET A 142 -1.90 -23.31 -3.58
C MET A 142 -2.53 -23.56 -4.96
N LEU A 143 -2.37 -22.63 -5.90
CA LEU A 143 -2.86 -22.78 -7.27
C LEU A 143 -2.14 -23.90 -8.02
N ILE A 144 -0.82 -24.01 -7.88
CA ILE A 144 -0.04 -25.11 -8.47
C ILE A 144 -0.46 -26.45 -7.86
N SER A 145 -0.67 -26.53 -6.53
CA SER A 145 -1.18 -27.73 -5.87
C SER A 145 -2.56 -28.13 -6.39
N ALA A 146 -3.48 -27.18 -6.55
CA ALA A 146 -4.82 -27.43 -7.08
C ALA A 146 -4.76 -28.00 -8.50
N ALA A 147 -3.93 -27.42 -9.37
CA ALA A 147 -3.74 -27.95 -10.72
C ALA A 147 -3.13 -29.35 -10.71
N ALA A 148 -2.13 -29.60 -9.87
CA ALA A 148 -1.48 -30.90 -9.73
C ALA A 148 -2.47 -31.99 -9.28
N GLU A 149 -3.37 -31.69 -8.34
CA GLU A 149 -4.42 -32.62 -7.91
C GLU A 149 -5.45 -32.90 -9.01
N ILE A 150 -5.94 -31.85 -9.70
CA ILE A 150 -6.88 -32.00 -10.83
C ILE A 150 -6.29 -32.91 -11.92
N TRP A 151 -4.99 -32.79 -12.13
CA TRP A 151 -4.25 -33.53 -13.14
C TRP A 151 -3.72 -34.88 -12.68
N ASN A 152 -3.83 -35.20 -11.39
CA ASN A 152 -3.24 -36.36 -10.73
C ASN A 152 -1.73 -36.51 -11.04
N VAL A 153 -0.97 -35.44 -10.82
CA VAL A 153 0.48 -35.38 -11.08
C VAL A 153 1.24 -34.79 -9.89
N SER A 154 2.57 -34.91 -9.90
CA SER A 154 3.40 -34.27 -8.88
C SER A 154 3.39 -32.75 -9.04
N ILE A 155 3.35 -32.02 -7.92
CA ILE A 155 3.46 -30.55 -7.88
C ILE A 155 4.73 -30.05 -8.59
N ASN A 156 5.83 -30.82 -8.52
CA ASN A 156 7.12 -30.47 -9.12
C ASN A 156 7.10 -30.55 -10.65
N GLN A 157 6.09 -31.18 -11.24
CA GLN A 157 5.88 -31.22 -12.68
C GLN A 157 5.06 -30.02 -13.17
N CYS A 158 4.60 -29.16 -12.27
CA CYS A 158 3.79 -27.99 -12.59
C CYS A 158 4.56 -26.69 -12.32
N ARG A 159 4.33 -25.67 -13.14
CA ARG A 159 4.85 -24.30 -12.92
C ARG A 159 3.75 -23.28 -13.13
N ALA A 160 3.87 -22.14 -12.47
CA ALA A 160 3.04 -20.97 -12.72
C ALA A 160 3.75 -20.00 -13.67
N GLU A 161 2.96 -19.33 -14.51
CA GLU A 161 3.45 -18.31 -15.44
C GLU A 161 2.27 -17.46 -15.89
N ARG A 162 2.33 -16.12 -15.77
CA ARG A 162 1.30 -15.19 -16.29
C ARG A 162 -0.16 -15.60 -15.97
N GLY A 163 -0.46 -15.91 -14.72
CA GLY A 163 -1.83 -16.23 -14.28
C GLY A 163 -2.34 -17.60 -14.74
N ILE A 164 -1.47 -18.48 -15.24
CA ILE A 164 -1.79 -19.85 -15.62
C ILE A 164 -0.83 -20.84 -14.93
N VAL A 165 -1.34 -22.03 -14.60
CA VAL A 165 -0.52 -23.18 -14.22
C VAL A 165 -0.32 -24.08 -15.43
N ILE A 166 0.90 -24.53 -15.64
CA ILE A 166 1.34 -25.33 -16.79
C ILE A 166 1.97 -26.62 -16.27
N HIS A 167 1.53 -27.76 -16.82
CA HIS A 167 2.18 -29.05 -16.60
C HIS A 167 3.38 -29.19 -17.55
N ASN A 168 4.60 -29.24 -17.04
CA ASN A 168 5.83 -29.24 -17.85
C ASN A 168 5.93 -30.41 -18.85
N PRO A 169 5.59 -31.67 -18.50
CA PRO A 169 5.72 -32.79 -19.43
C PRO A 169 4.75 -32.72 -20.62
N THR A 170 3.50 -32.29 -20.41
CA THR A 170 2.47 -32.35 -21.45
C THR A 170 2.02 -30.98 -21.97
N GLN A 171 2.51 -29.90 -21.38
CA GLN A 171 2.15 -28.50 -21.71
C GLN A 171 0.66 -28.14 -21.58
N ARG A 172 -0.16 -29.00 -20.96
CA ARG A 172 -1.55 -28.65 -20.62
C ARG A 172 -1.59 -27.50 -19.60
N LYS A 173 -2.63 -26.67 -19.68
CA LYS A 173 -2.74 -25.39 -18.96
C LYS A 173 -4.08 -25.27 -18.26
N LEU A 174 -4.08 -24.66 -17.09
CA LEU A 174 -5.29 -24.19 -16.39
C LEU A 174 -5.06 -22.74 -15.95
N SER A 175 -6.02 -21.86 -16.22
CA SER A 175 -5.97 -20.50 -15.70
C SER A 175 -6.23 -20.48 -14.20
N TYR A 176 -5.70 -19.47 -13.51
CA TYR A 176 -5.94 -19.29 -12.07
C TYR A 176 -7.43 -19.25 -11.74
N GLY A 177 -8.23 -18.60 -12.58
CA GLY A 177 -9.69 -18.56 -12.43
C GLY A 177 -10.35 -19.94 -12.39
N LYS A 178 -9.85 -20.92 -13.16
CA LYS A 178 -10.36 -22.31 -13.13
C LYS A 178 -9.88 -23.10 -11.92
N LEU A 179 -8.90 -22.60 -11.18
CA LEU A 179 -8.29 -23.26 -10.03
C LEU A 179 -8.81 -22.71 -8.70
N THR A 180 -9.46 -21.55 -8.68
CA THR A 180 -9.90 -20.85 -7.46
C THR A 180 -10.71 -21.75 -6.52
N SER A 181 -11.74 -22.42 -7.04
CA SER A 181 -12.63 -23.29 -6.26
C SER A 181 -11.87 -24.45 -5.62
N ARG A 182 -10.98 -25.13 -6.35
CA ARG A 182 -10.19 -26.23 -5.80
C ARG A 182 -9.13 -25.73 -4.83
N ALA A 183 -8.41 -24.66 -5.18
CA ALA A 183 -7.36 -24.08 -4.35
C ALA A 183 -7.89 -23.60 -2.98
N ALA A 184 -9.11 -23.08 -2.93
CA ALA A 184 -9.77 -22.65 -1.69
C ALA A 184 -10.01 -23.80 -0.69
N GLN A 185 -10.03 -25.06 -1.16
CA GLN A 185 -10.24 -26.25 -0.32
C GLN A 185 -8.92 -26.85 0.18
N LEU A 186 -7.78 -26.36 -0.31
CA LEU A 186 -6.47 -26.86 0.08
C LEU A 186 -5.97 -26.18 1.35
N PRO A 187 -5.17 -26.89 2.18
CA PRO A 187 -4.53 -26.27 3.32
C PRO A 187 -3.58 -25.16 2.86
N ILE A 188 -3.54 -24.07 3.62
CA ILE A 188 -2.58 -22.99 3.40
C ILE A 188 -1.17 -23.53 3.75
N PRO A 189 -0.20 -23.49 2.83
CA PRO A 189 1.15 -23.95 3.11
C PRO A 189 1.84 -23.11 4.20
N GLU A 190 2.43 -23.76 5.19
CA GLU A 190 3.19 -23.08 6.26
C GLU A 190 4.46 -22.40 5.72
N ASN A 191 5.10 -23.04 4.74
CA ASN A 191 6.36 -22.59 4.17
C ASN A 191 6.27 -22.43 2.65
N VAL A 192 6.78 -21.30 2.18
CA VAL A 192 6.89 -20.97 0.76
C VAL A 192 8.27 -20.45 0.39
N THR A 193 8.74 -20.85 -0.78
CA THR A 193 9.97 -20.35 -1.37
C THR A 193 9.65 -19.09 -2.15
N LEU A 194 10.35 -18.00 -1.83
CA LEU A 194 10.26 -16.75 -2.58
C LEU A 194 11.14 -16.83 -3.83
N LYS A 195 10.75 -16.11 -4.90
CA LYS A 195 11.56 -16.04 -6.13
C LYS A 195 12.92 -15.41 -5.85
N ASN A 196 13.92 -15.77 -6.64
CA ASN A 196 15.17 -15.02 -6.63
C ASN A 196 14.95 -13.71 -7.41
N PRO A 197 15.48 -12.55 -6.96
CA PRO A 197 15.37 -11.30 -7.70
C PRO A 197 15.79 -11.37 -9.17
N LYS A 198 16.72 -12.27 -9.52
CA LYS A 198 17.13 -12.50 -10.92
C LYS A 198 16.01 -13.08 -11.80
N ASP A 199 15.02 -13.74 -11.19
CA ASP A 199 13.90 -14.39 -11.86
C ASP A 199 12.66 -13.49 -11.90
N PHE A 200 12.79 -12.22 -11.46
CA PHE A 200 11.70 -11.26 -11.49
C PHE A 200 11.32 -10.87 -12.92
N ARG A 201 10.01 -10.78 -13.17
CA ARG A 201 9.43 -10.48 -14.50
C ARG A 201 8.62 -9.19 -14.51
N ILE A 202 8.07 -8.79 -13.37
CA ILE A 202 7.27 -7.59 -13.14
C ILE A 202 8.11 -6.52 -12.42
N ILE A 203 8.71 -6.86 -11.28
CA ILE A 203 9.56 -5.93 -10.52
C ILE A 203 10.78 -5.53 -11.36
N GLY A 204 11.07 -4.23 -11.40
CA GLY A 204 12.16 -3.69 -12.22
C GLY A 204 11.79 -3.44 -13.68
N ARG A 205 10.54 -3.69 -14.09
CA ARG A 205 9.98 -3.28 -15.37
C ARG A 205 9.11 -2.04 -15.24
N SER A 206 8.95 -1.31 -16.34
CA SER A 206 8.09 -0.13 -16.42
C SER A 206 6.70 -0.56 -16.86
N PHE A 207 5.70 -0.25 -16.05
CA PHE A 207 4.28 -0.41 -16.35
C PHE A 207 3.55 0.92 -16.11
N LEU A 208 2.40 1.09 -16.76
CA LEU A 208 1.48 2.18 -16.41
C LEU A 208 1.00 1.99 -14.97
N ARG A 209 0.89 3.10 -14.22
CA ARG A 209 0.37 3.01 -12.85
C ARG A 209 -1.12 2.69 -12.88
N LEU A 210 -1.54 1.79 -12.00
CA LEU A 210 -2.94 1.34 -11.90
C LEU A 210 -3.90 2.50 -11.58
N ASP A 211 -3.40 3.53 -10.89
CA ASP A 211 -4.19 4.71 -10.49
C ASP A 211 -4.19 5.85 -11.51
N THR A 212 -3.45 5.74 -12.62
CA THR A 212 -3.29 6.86 -13.58
C THR A 212 -4.61 7.24 -14.22
N ARG A 213 -5.36 6.26 -14.73
CA ARG A 213 -6.62 6.51 -15.47
C ARG A 213 -7.59 7.32 -14.61
N ALA A 214 -7.91 6.83 -13.43
CA ALA A 214 -8.87 7.48 -12.53
C ALA A 214 -8.45 8.93 -12.17
N LYS A 215 -7.14 9.19 -12.03
CA LYS A 215 -6.62 10.52 -11.72
C LYS A 215 -6.70 11.50 -12.89
N ILE A 216 -6.48 11.03 -14.12
CA ILE A 216 -6.52 11.93 -15.31
C ILE A 216 -7.94 12.11 -15.86
N THR A 217 -8.86 11.18 -15.57
CA THR A 217 -10.28 11.29 -15.95
C THR A 217 -11.12 12.05 -14.92
N GLY A 218 -10.60 12.25 -13.71
CA GLY A 218 -11.35 12.82 -12.59
C GLY A 218 -12.28 11.84 -11.87
N GLU A 219 -12.17 10.54 -12.17
CA GLU A 219 -12.95 9.48 -11.50
C GLU A 219 -12.39 9.12 -10.12
N ALA A 220 -11.15 9.51 -9.81
CA ALA A 220 -10.54 9.27 -8.50
C ALA A 220 -11.26 10.08 -7.42
N VAL A 221 -11.77 9.39 -6.39
CA VAL A 221 -12.40 10.00 -5.21
C VAL A 221 -11.34 10.28 -4.16
N PHE A 222 -11.18 11.56 -3.81
CA PHE A 222 -10.36 12.02 -2.70
C PHE A 222 -11.23 12.24 -1.45
N GLY A 223 -10.59 12.33 -0.28
CA GLY A 223 -11.32 12.53 0.98
C GLY A 223 -12.20 13.78 0.99
N THR A 224 -11.83 14.81 0.22
CA THR A 224 -12.61 16.04 0.02
C THR A 224 -13.85 15.85 -0.85
N ASP A 225 -13.91 14.80 -1.64
CA ASP A 225 -15.02 14.53 -2.57
C ASP A 225 -16.12 13.69 -1.91
N VAL A 226 -15.86 13.17 -0.70
CA VAL A 226 -16.82 12.37 0.05
C VAL A 226 -17.96 13.26 0.54
N GLN A 227 -19.16 12.98 0.05
CA GLN A 227 -20.40 13.65 0.46
C GLN A 227 -21.26 12.68 1.27
N ILE A 228 -21.79 13.14 2.40
CA ILE A 228 -22.77 12.40 3.21
C ILE A 228 -24.01 13.29 3.44
N PRO A 229 -25.22 12.71 3.62
CA PRO A 229 -26.41 13.51 3.86
C PRO A 229 -26.23 14.45 5.06
N GLY A 230 -26.46 15.75 4.85
CA GLY A 230 -26.28 16.79 5.87
C GLY A 230 -24.83 17.15 6.19
N LEU A 231 -23.86 16.80 5.33
CA LEU A 231 -22.47 17.21 5.49
C LEU A 231 -22.36 18.74 5.45
N LEU A 232 -21.81 19.32 6.51
CA LEU A 232 -21.39 20.72 6.53
C LEU A 232 -19.90 20.83 6.25
N THR A 233 -19.51 21.80 5.44
CA THR A 233 -18.12 22.16 5.15
C THR A 233 -17.68 23.28 6.08
N ALA A 234 -16.53 23.09 6.74
CA ALA A 234 -15.91 24.10 7.57
C ALA A 234 -14.65 24.66 6.90
N THR A 235 -14.62 25.97 6.64
CA THR A 235 -13.43 26.69 6.19
C THR A 235 -12.88 27.56 7.30
N ILE A 236 -11.57 27.50 7.52
CA ILE A 236 -10.89 28.27 8.57
C ILE A 236 -10.18 29.47 7.95
N VAL A 237 -10.62 30.67 8.31
CA VAL A 237 -9.89 31.91 8.07
C VAL A 237 -8.81 32.02 9.14
N ARG A 238 -7.55 31.86 8.72
CA ARG A 238 -6.38 31.92 9.60
C ARG A 238 -5.78 33.34 9.62
N PRO A 239 -5.13 33.74 10.73
CA PRO A 239 -4.31 34.93 10.75
C PRO A 239 -3.25 34.92 9.62
N PRO A 240 -2.90 36.09 9.05
CA PRO A 240 -2.04 36.17 7.88
C PRO A 240 -0.58 35.77 8.17
N ALA A 241 -0.12 35.90 9.42
CA ALA A 241 1.22 35.50 9.82
C ALA A 241 1.22 34.42 10.92
N ILE A 242 2.26 33.59 10.91
CA ILE A 242 2.50 32.56 11.93
C ILE A 242 2.74 33.25 13.28
N GLY A 243 2.00 32.85 14.31
CA GLY A 243 2.12 33.38 15.66
C GLY A 243 1.17 34.54 15.97
N ASP A 244 0.45 35.06 14.98
CA ASP A 244 -0.62 36.03 15.21
C ASP A 244 -1.79 35.37 15.96
N THR A 245 -2.45 36.17 16.80
CA THR A 245 -3.65 35.76 17.53
C THR A 245 -4.84 36.59 17.08
N LEU A 246 -6.02 35.95 17.03
CA LEU A 246 -7.25 36.64 16.72
C LEU A 246 -7.55 37.64 17.85
N LYS A 247 -7.71 38.92 17.51
CA LYS A 247 -8.05 39.96 18.49
C LYS A 247 -9.55 40.23 18.54
N LYS A 248 -10.16 40.42 17.38
CA LYS A 248 -11.58 40.71 17.18
C LYS A 248 -12.00 40.29 15.77
N PHE A 249 -13.27 39.95 15.61
CA PHE A 249 -13.90 39.65 14.33
C PHE A 249 -15.39 40.06 14.39
N ASP A 250 -15.97 40.35 13.23
CA ASP A 250 -17.41 40.60 13.06
C ASP A 250 -17.97 39.57 12.07
N VAL A 251 -19.01 38.89 12.49
CA VAL A 251 -19.66 37.80 11.74
C VAL A 251 -21.05 38.17 11.25
N SER A 252 -21.51 39.39 11.50
CA SER A 252 -22.87 39.83 11.19
C SER A 252 -23.24 39.60 9.73
N GLN A 253 -22.36 39.98 8.80
CA GLN A 253 -22.56 39.76 7.37
C GLN A 253 -22.49 38.29 6.98
N THR A 254 -21.51 37.54 7.51
CA THR A 254 -21.30 36.13 7.18
C THR A 254 -22.47 35.25 7.65
N LYS A 255 -23.01 35.50 8.86
CA LYS A 255 -24.18 34.78 9.38
C LYS A 255 -25.46 35.03 8.60
N ALA A 256 -25.53 36.12 7.84
CA ALA A 256 -26.68 36.43 6.99
C ALA A 256 -26.58 35.79 5.60
N MET A 257 -25.44 35.16 5.26
CA MET A 257 -25.26 34.50 3.97
C MET A 257 -26.06 33.18 3.93
N PRO A 258 -26.72 32.85 2.80
CA PRO A 258 -27.37 31.57 2.63
C PRO A 258 -26.40 30.39 2.84
N GLY A 259 -26.89 29.30 3.44
CA GLY A 259 -26.12 28.09 3.69
C GLY A 259 -25.17 28.15 4.89
N VAL A 260 -24.90 29.34 5.44
CA VAL A 260 -24.08 29.48 6.66
C VAL A 260 -24.89 29.07 7.88
N GLU A 261 -24.46 27.99 8.51
CA GLU A 261 -25.05 27.47 9.75
C GLU A 261 -24.48 28.16 10.98
N THR A 262 -23.14 28.31 11.03
CA THR A 262 -22.49 28.95 12.17
C THR A 262 -21.11 29.53 11.83
N VAL A 263 -20.70 30.50 12.65
CA VAL A 263 -19.36 31.09 12.62
C VAL A 263 -18.82 31.13 14.04
N LEU A 264 -17.66 30.51 14.24
CA LEU A 264 -17.08 30.26 15.55
C LEU A 264 -15.62 30.72 15.56
N GLU A 265 -15.20 31.33 16.66
CA GLU A 265 -13.78 31.49 16.97
C GLU A 265 -13.19 30.14 17.41
N ILE A 266 -12.01 29.82 16.91
CA ILE A 266 -11.19 28.66 17.30
C ILE A 266 -9.75 29.11 17.53
N ASP A 267 -8.95 28.30 18.23
CA ASP A 267 -7.55 28.64 18.55
C ASP A 267 -6.69 29.01 17.33
N SER A 268 -7.06 28.51 16.14
CA SER A 268 -6.33 28.75 14.89
C SER A 268 -6.96 29.81 13.97
N GLY A 269 -8.01 30.51 14.40
CA GLY A 269 -8.68 31.56 13.60
C GLY A 269 -10.20 31.57 13.74
N VAL A 270 -10.91 31.85 12.65
CA VAL A 270 -12.38 31.85 12.60
C VAL A 270 -12.85 30.74 11.66
N ALA A 271 -13.67 29.82 12.16
CA ALA A 271 -14.30 28.77 11.37
C ALA A 271 -15.68 29.23 10.89
N VAL A 272 -15.89 29.16 9.57
CA VAL A 272 -17.20 29.33 8.93
C VAL A 272 -17.69 27.94 8.54
N VAL A 273 -18.86 27.56 9.03
CA VAL A 273 -19.48 26.25 8.79
C VAL A 273 -20.74 26.47 7.97
N ALA A 274 -20.81 25.82 6.81
CA ALA A 274 -21.90 25.97 5.86
C ALA A 274 -22.26 24.65 5.18
N ASP A 275 -23.46 24.53 4.63
CA ASP A 275 -23.90 23.38 3.82
C ASP A 275 -23.42 23.46 2.36
N THR A 276 -22.85 24.60 1.96
CA THR A 276 -22.35 24.92 0.61
C THR A 276 -21.15 25.86 0.63
#